data_AF-A0A2V3HZX9-F1
#
_entry.id   AF-A0A2V3HZX9-F1
#
_cell.length_a   1.000
_cell.length_b   1.000
_cell.length_c   1.000
_cell.angle_alpha   90.00
_cell.angle_beta   90.00
_cell.angle_gamma   90.00
#
_symmetry.space_group_name_H-M   'P 1'
#
loop_
_entity.id
_entity.type
_entity.pdbx_description
1 polymer ?
#
loop_
_entity_poly.entity_id
_entity_poly.type
_entity_poly.pdbx_seq_one_letter_code
_entity_poly.pdbx_strand_id
1 'polypeptide(L)'
;MANSSLCLVGGTFDHLHAGHLRLFSAALSECDKLEVWLTTDTLAALKSRLIQSAETRRTAILDWADENAPDRVSVHPLEDAVGPAESRRDATAIACTSETVAACEAINRTRVEAGLAPLSIIEVEHLTDPSGHALSSSRIRAGVVDREGDLWLGEREQERLQRMPTSLDGELKQPMGDLFKGPESKPRKAILAAMAAAPDLPPKWVGVGDVTVKAMLDAGRVPDLGVIDGMTQRTPWEGAGSIDPAEFDHHLTCVNPAGLLTPDLKRKVREALANHGNTLLEVEGEEDLAPIVVHLLAPLGSVILYGQPGKGVVLRVTDEATKARARRILDLFTTEVGE
;
A
#
# COMPACT_ATOMS: atom_id res chain seq x y z
N MET A 1 43.63 -16.27 -15.25
CA MET A 1 42.59 -16.02 -14.24
C MET A 1 41.46 -15.34 -14.98
N ALA A 2 40.29 -15.97 -15.12
CA ALA A 2 39.15 -15.28 -15.73
C ALA A 2 38.87 -14.05 -14.88
N ASN A 3 38.85 -12.85 -15.46
CA ASN A 3 38.45 -11.64 -14.74
C ASN A 3 37.01 -11.86 -14.30
N SER A 4 36.78 -11.84 -12.98
CA SER A 4 35.44 -12.01 -12.43
C SER A 4 34.57 -10.82 -12.86
N SER A 5 33.40 -11.09 -13.42
CA SER A 5 32.48 -10.04 -13.89
C SER A 5 31.66 -9.47 -12.74
N LEU A 6 31.59 -8.14 -12.67
CA LEU A 6 30.90 -7.38 -11.64
C LEU A 6 29.84 -6.49 -12.26
N CYS A 7 28.58 -6.70 -11.86
CA CYS A 7 27.46 -5.83 -12.21
C CYS A 7 27.14 -4.87 -11.07
N LEU A 8 26.89 -3.61 -11.41
CA LEU A 8 26.39 -2.60 -10.50
C LEU A 8 24.90 -2.39 -10.75
N VAL A 9 24.10 -2.27 -9.69
CA VAL A 9 22.69 -1.85 -9.79
C VAL A 9 22.42 -0.79 -8.72
N GLY A 10 21.88 0.35 -9.13
CA GLY A 10 21.54 1.46 -8.24
C GLY A 10 20.04 1.64 -8.10
N GLY A 11 19.54 1.89 -6.89
CA GLY A 11 18.10 2.07 -6.72
C GLY A 11 17.65 2.31 -5.29
N THR A 12 16.38 2.69 -5.16
CA THR A 12 15.74 2.84 -3.86
C THR A 12 15.31 1.50 -3.29
N PHE A 13 14.85 0.56 -4.12
CA PHE A 13 14.44 -0.80 -3.72
C PHE A 13 13.42 -0.83 -2.57
N ASP A 14 12.51 0.14 -2.55
CA ASP A 14 11.41 0.22 -1.60
C ASP A 14 10.39 -0.89 -1.85
N HIS A 15 9.86 -1.52 -0.80
CA HIS A 15 8.99 -2.71 -0.89
C HIS A 15 9.52 -3.70 -1.94
N LEU A 16 10.68 -4.33 -1.66
CA LEU A 16 11.34 -5.24 -2.59
C LEU A 16 10.34 -6.21 -3.23
N HIS A 17 10.23 -6.15 -4.57
CA HIS A 17 9.13 -6.73 -5.35
C HIS A 17 9.66 -7.45 -6.60
N ALA A 18 8.81 -8.23 -7.26
CA ALA A 18 9.18 -9.11 -8.39
C ALA A 18 9.96 -8.39 -9.51
N GLY A 19 9.64 -7.13 -9.79
CA GLY A 19 10.42 -6.30 -10.73
C GLY A 19 11.90 -6.13 -10.33
N HIS A 20 12.19 -5.83 -9.06
CA HIS A 20 13.57 -5.75 -8.55
C HIS A 20 14.26 -7.12 -8.59
N LEU A 21 13.54 -8.19 -8.24
CA LEU A 21 14.09 -9.54 -8.25
C LEU A 21 14.45 -10.01 -9.66
N ARG A 22 13.65 -9.61 -10.66
CA ARG A 22 13.96 -9.83 -12.09
C ARG A 22 15.23 -9.10 -12.50
N LEU A 23 15.40 -7.85 -12.06
CA LEU A 23 16.59 -7.05 -12.32
C LEU A 23 17.85 -7.70 -11.73
N PHE A 24 17.78 -8.16 -10.47
CA PHE A 24 18.89 -8.84 -9.81
C PHE A 24 19.22 -10.18 -10.48
N SER A 25 18.20 -10.97 -10.79
CA SER A 25 18.36 -12.26 -11.49
C SER A 25 18.98 -12.10 -12.88
N ALA A 26 18.56 -11.09 -13.64
CA ALA A 26 19.16 -10.80 -14.95
C ALA A 26 20.64 -10.42 -14.81
N ALA A 27 20.96 -9.52 -13.88
CA ALA A 27 22.34 -9.14 -13.61
C ALA A 27 23.23 -10.35 -13.23
N LEU A 28 22.72 -11.23 -12.36
CA LEU A 28 23.42 -12.46 -11.94
C LEU A 28 23.46 -13.55 -13.01
N SER A 29 22.66 -13.46 -14.07
CA SER A 29 22.73 -14.39 -15.21
C SER A 29 23.89 -14.06 -16.15
N GLU A 30 24.34 -12.80 -16.17
CA GLU A 30 25.42 -12.31 -17.03
C GLU A 30 26.72 -12.02 -16.27
N CYS A 31 26.66 -11.86 -14.94
CA CYS A 31 27.81 -11.51 -14.12
C CYS A 31 28.03 -12.46 -12.93
N ASP A 32 29.29 -12.65 -12.54
CA ASP A 32 29.66 -13.48 -11.38
C ASP A 32 29.16 -12.86 -10.07
N LYS A 33 29.28 -11.53 -9.94
CA LYS A 33 28.91 -10.76 -8.75
C LYS A 33 27.98 -9.60 -9.07
N LEU A 34 27.14 -9.27 -8.09
CA LEU A 34 26.21 -8.14 -8.10
C LEU A 34 26.48 -7.24 -6.89
N GLU A 35 26.61 -5.96 -7.14
CA GLU A 35 26.58 -4.94 -6.10
C GLU A 35 25.32 -4.08 -6.20
N VAL A 36 24.52 -4.12 -5.14
CA VAL A 36 23.30 -3.33 -5.00
C VAL A 36 23.62 -2.04 -4.23
N TRP A 37 23.52 -0.91 -4.92
CA TRP A 37 23.74 0.42 -4.40
C TRP A 37 22.41 1.04 -3.99
N LEU A 38 22.13 0.99 -2.68
CA LEU A 38 20.86 1.30 -2.05
C LEU A 38 20.82 2.76 -1.60
N THR A 39 19.86 3.56 -2.09
CA THR A 39 19.74 4.96 -1.67
C THR A 39 19.57 5.11 -0.16
N THR A 40 20.26 6.08 0.44
CA THR A 40 20.09 6.44 1.86
C THR A 40 18.69 6.96 2.16
N ASP A 41 18.30 7.00 3.44
CA ASP A 41 17.00 7.52 3.86
C ASP A 41 16.83 9.00 3.52
N THR A 42 17.91 9.79 3.56
CA THR A 42 17.90 11.19 3.13
C THR A 42 17.48 11.31 1.67
N LEU A 43 18.05 10.52 0.76
CA LEU A 43 17.69 10.54 -0.66
C LEU A 43 16.30 9.93 -0.91
N ALA A 44 15.94 8.87 -0.19
CA ALA A 44 14.63 8.25 -0.30
C ALA A 44 13.50 9.21 0.12
N ALA A 45 13.71 9.96 1.21
CA ALA A 45 12.73 10.91 1.73
C ALA A 45 12.43 12.07 0.75
N LEU A 46 13.38 12.44 -0.12
CA LEU A 46 13.14 13.42 -1.20
C LEU A 46 12.10 12.93 -2.20
N LYS A 47 11.96 11.62 -2.41
CA LYS A 47 10.96 11.02 -3.29
C LYS A 47 9.63 10.82 -2.58
N SER A 48 9.66 10.26 -1.37
CA SER A 48 8.48 10.05 -0.55
C SER A 48 8.85 9.73 0.89
N ARG A 49 8.14 10.34 1.84
CA ARG A 49 8.22 10.02 3.28
C ARG A 49 7.71 8.63 3.65
N LEU A 50 7.03 7.93 2.73
CA LEU A 50 6.44 6.61 2.95
C LEU A 50 7.38 5.47 2.54
N ILE A 51 8.57 5.79 2.04
CA ILE A 51 9.57 4.76 1.70
C ILE A 51 10.10 4.12 2.98
N GLN A 52 10.30 2.81 2.93
CA GLN A 52 10.88 2.01 4.00
C GLN A 52 12.29 2.51 4.40
N SER A 53 12.67 2.30 5.65
CA SER A 53 14.02 2.63 6.12
C SER A 53 15.12 1.90 5.32
N ALA A 54 16.32 2.45 5.29
CA ALA A 54 17.47 1.85 4.62
C ALA A 54 17.79 0.48 5.21
N GLU A 55 17.61 0.32 6.52
CA GLU A 55 17.77 -0.94 7.21
C GLU A 55 16.75 -1.98 6.70
N THR A 56 15.46 -1.65 6.68
CA THR A 56 14.40 -2.54 6.17
C THR A 56 14.67 -2.98 4.72
N ARG A 57 15.02 -2.02 3.85
CA ARG A 57 15.29 -2.30 2.44
C ARG A 57 16.55 -3.13 2.25
N ARG A 58 17.61 -2.84 3.02
CA ARG A 58 18.86 -3.61 3.01
C ARG A 58 18.64 -5.04 3.46
N THR A 59 17.92 -5.25 4.56
CA THR A 59 17.59 -6.58 5.08
C THR A 59 16.80 -7.36 4.04
N ALA A 60 15.77 -6.78 3.41
CA ALA A 60 15.01 -7.47 2.37
C ALA A 60 15.88 -7.93 1.17
N ILE A 61 16.87 -7.13 0.75
CA ILE A 61 17.79 -7.49 -0.33
C ILE A 61 18.74 -8.61 0.11
N LEU A 62 19.26 -8.55 1.35
CA LEU A 62 20.16 -9.57 1.89
C LEU A 62 19.45 -10.90 2.09
N ASP A 63 18.23 -10.90 2.64
CA ASP A 63 17.42 -12.11 2.80
C ASP A 63 17.20 -12.79 1.43
N TRP A 64 16.85 -12.01 0.40
CA TRP A 64 16.74 -12.54 -0.96
C TRP A 64 18.08 -13.09 -1.49
N ALA A 65 19.18 -12.36 -1.27
CA ALA A 65 20.50 -12.75 -1.73
C ALA A 65 20.99 -14.06 -1.09
N ASP A 66 20.78 -14.24 0.22
CA ASP A 66 21.16 -15.44 0.96
C ASP A 66 20.43 -16.67 0.43
N GLU A 67 19.16 -16.52 0.03
CA GLU A 67 18.35 -17.60 -0.53
C GLU A 67 18.69 -17.93 -2.00
N ASN A 68 19.01 -16.92 -2.82
CA ASN A 68 19.05 -17.06 -4.29
C ASN A 68 20.45 -16.97 -4.90
N ALA A 69 21.38 -16.27 -4.26
CA ALA A 69 22.71 -16.00 -4.80
C ALA A 69 23.76 -15.77 -3.68
N PRO A 70 23.98 -16.76 -2.80
CA PRO A 70 24.87 -16.64 -1.66
C PRO A 70 26.29 -16.27 -2.11
N ASP A 71 26.95 -15.38 -1.37
CA ASP A 71 28.29 -14.84 -1.63
C ASP A 71 28.49 -14.08 -2.96
N ARG A 72 27.42 -13.92 -3.76
CA ARG A 72 27.47 -13.23 -5.05
C ARG A 72 26.92 -11.81 -5.00
N VAL A 73 26.14 -11.48 -3.96
CA VAL A 73 25.51 -10.16 -3.82
C VAL A 73 26.08 -9.42 -2.62
N SER A 74 26.33 -8.13 -2.77
CA SER A 74 26.62 -7.24 -1.64
C SER A 74 25.84 -5.94 -1.75
N VAL A 75 25.48 -5.35 -0.61
CA VAL A 75 24.63 -4.15 -0.52
C VAL A 75 25.41 -3.00 0.10
N HIS A 76 25.48 -1.88 -0.63
CA HIS A 76 26.25 -0.68 -0.29
C HIS A 76 25.34 0.56 -0.27
N PRO A 77 25.65 1.58 0.54
CA PRO A 77 24.89 2.83 0.53
C PRO A 77 25.16 3.65 -0.73
N LEU A 78 24.10 4.23 -1.31
CA LEU A 78 24.15 5.18 -2.40
C LEU A 78 23.78 6.57 -1.88
N GLU A 79 24.76 7.47 -1.84
CA GLU A 79 24.64 8.82 -1.27
C GLU A 79 24.44 9.91 -2.33
N ASP A 80 24.54 9.56 -3.61
CA ASP A 80 24.35 10.45 -4.75
C ASP A 80 23.56 9.76 -5.89
N ALA A 81 23.57 10.32 -7.10
CA ALA A 81 22.80 9.82 -8.23
C ALA A 81 23.46 8.66 -9.02
N VAL A 82 24.78 8.49 -8.93
CA VAL A 82 25.56 7.63 -9.85
C VAL A 82 26.44 6.60 -9.12
N GLY A 83 26.75 6.84 -7.84
CA GLY A 83 27.59 6.00 -7.01
C GLY A 83 28.97 5.79 -7.62
N PRO A 84 29.55 4.57 -7.52
CA PRO A 84 30.87 4.30 -8.06
C PRO A 84 30.87 4.09 -9.59
N ALA A 85 29.70 4.11 -10.24
CA ALA A 85 29.55 3.60 -11.61
C ALA A 85 30.41 4.37 -12.63
N GLU A 86 30.63 5.67 -12.43
CA GLU A 86 31.42 6.51 -13.34
C GLU A 86 32.93 6.31 -13.20
N SER A 87 33.42 5.84 -12.05
CA SER A 87 34.88 5.81 -11.75
C SER A 87 35.43 4.39 -11.52
N ARG A 88 34.57 3.42 -11.27
CA ARG A 88 34.96 2.06 -10.89
C ARG A 88 35.51 1.26 -12.07
N ARG A 89 36.75 0.77 -11.92
CA ARG A 89 37.52 0.13 -13.01
C ARG A 89 37.26 -1.36 -13.18
N ASP A 90 36.94 -2.06 -12.09
CA ASP A 90 36.66 -3.51 -12.04
C ASP A 90 35.21 -3.86 -12.39
N ALA A 91 34.31 -2.87 -12.45
CA ALA A 91 32.93 -3.07 -12.90
C ALA A 91 32.88 -3.36 -14.40
N THR A 92 32.12 -4.38 -14.79
CA THR A 92 31.97 -4.83 -16.18
C THR A 92 30.58 -4.57 -16.75
N ALA A 93 29.57 -4.46 -15.88
CA ALA A 93 28.18 -4.25 -16.28
C ALA A 93 27.45 -3.29 -15.34
N ILE A 94 26.35 -2.72 -15.84
CA ILE A 94 25.37 -1.97 -15.07
C ILE A 94 23.96 -2.46 -15.45
N ALA A 95 23.15 -2.80 -14.45
CA ALA A 95 21.78 -3.25 -14.67
C ALA A 95 20.80 -2.10 -14.44
N CYS A 96 19.81 -1.98 -15.32
CA CYS A 96 18.79 -0.94 -15.24
C CYS A 96 17.44 -1.44 -15.76
N THR A 97 16.40 -0.68 -15.47
CA THR A 97 15.11 -0.85 -16.15
C THR A 97 15.03 0.07 -17.37
N SER A 98 14.01 -0.12 -18.20
CA SER A 98 13.76 0.76 -19.34
C SER A 98 13.58 2.24 -18.96
N GLU A 99 13.14 2.54 -17.73
CA GLU A 99 13.06 3.90 -17.19
C GLU A 99 14.44 4.55 -16.93
N THR A 100 15.46 3.74 -16.64
CA THR A 100 16.78 4.22 -16.17
C THR A 100 17.91 3.99 -17.18
N VAL A 101 17.61 3.43 -18.36
CA VAL A 101 18.58 3.19 -19.44
C VAL A 101 19.33 4.44 -19.86
N ALA A 102 18.64 5.58 -20.00
CA ALA A 102 19.26 6.85 -20.40
C ALA A 102 20.29 7.35 -19.37
N ALA A 103 20.10 7.04 -18.09
CA ALA A 103 21.07 7.35 -17.03
C ALA A 103 22.31 6.45 -17.13
N CYS A 104 22.14 5.16 -17.44
CA CYS A 104 23.25 4.24 -17.68
C CYS A 104 24.07 4.63 -18.92
N GLU A 105 23.43 5.10 -19.99
CA GLU A 105 24.12 5.66 -21.14
C GLU A 105 24.90 6.92 -20.79
N ALA A 106 24.35 7.79 -19.92
CA ALA A 106 25.06 8.97 -19.42
C ALA A 106 26.32 8.59 -18.62
N ILE A 107 26.21 7.62 -17.72
CA ILE A 107 27.35 7.06 -16.98
C ILE A 107 28.42 6.56 -17.96
N ASN A 108 28.03 5.85 -19.02
CA ASN A 108 28.97 5.36 -20.03
C ASN A 108 29.67 6.49 -20.81
N ARG A 109 28.98 7.61 -21.08
CA ARG A 109 29.63 8.79 -21.67
C ARG A 109 30.71 9.35 -20.74
N THR A 110 30.39 9.57 -19.45
CA THR A 110 31.36 10.04 -18.44
C THR A 110 32.56 9.09 -18.33
N ARG A 111 32.32 7.77 -18.35
CA ARG A 111 33.38 6.76 -18.30
C ARG A 111 34.33 6.85 -19.48
N VAL A 112 33.80 6.98 -20.70
CA VAL A 112 34.62 7.08 -21.93
C VAL A 112 35.45 8.37 -21.93
N GLU A 113 34.87 9.50 -21.50
CA GLU A 113 35.58 10.77 -21.34
C GLU A 113 36.73 10.66 -20.31
N ALA A 114 36.54 9.86 -19.26
CA ALA A 114 37.56 9.57 -18.26
C ALA A 114 38.56 8.45 -18.67
N GLY A 115 38.47 7.92 -19.89
CA GLY A 115 39.35 6.87 -20.40
C GLY A 115 39.08 5.48 -19.82
N LEU A 116 37.87 5.23 -19.32
CA LEU A 116 37.40 3.93 -18.85
C LEU A 116 36.61 3.19 -19.94
N ALA A 117 36.62 1.86 -19.88
CA ALA A 117 35.76 1.05 -20.73
C ALA A 117 34.27 1.25 -20.36
N PRO A 118 33.37 1.35 -21.34
CA PRO A 118 31.93 1.39 -21.07
C PRO A 118 31.49 0.09 -20.41
N LEU A 119 30.49 0.17 -19.52
CA LEU A 119 29.81 -0.96 -18.90
C LEU A 119 28.83 -1.58 -19.90
N SER A 120 28.73 -2.91 -19.90
CA SER A 120 27.62 -3.60 -20.56
C SER A 120 26.31 -3.22 -19.86
N ILE A 121 25.34 -2.68 -20.59
CA ILE A 121 24.05 -2.30 -20.03
C ILE A 121 23.12 -3.51 -20.10
N ILE A 122 22.70 -4.01 -18.93
CA ILE A 122 21.73 -5.10 -18.80
C ILE A 122 20.37 -4.46 -18.55
N GLU A 123 19.59 -4.30 -19.62
CA GLU A 123 18.26 -3.70 -19.55
C GLU A 123 17.19 -4.76 -19.27
N VAL A 124 16.33 -4.50 -18.29
CA VAL A 124 15.22 -5.37 -17.92
C VAL A 124 13.89 -4.62 -18.04
N GLU A 125 12.98 -5.19 -18.81
CA GLU A 125 11.61 -4.67 -18.91
C GLU A 125 10.84 -4.80 -17.59
N HIS A 126 10.02 -3.78 -17.31
CA HIS A 126 9.11 -3.81 -16.17
C HIS A 126 8.11 -4.95 -16.28
N LEU A 127 7.84 -5.61 -15.15
CA LEU A 127 6.66 -6.45 -15.02
C LEU A 127 5.41 -5.57 -15.05
N THR A 128 4.34 -6.04 -15.68
CA THR A 128 3.06 -5.33 -15.76
C THR A 128 1.97 -6.13 -15.09
N ASP A 129 1.00 -5.43 -14.51
CA ASP A 129 -0.24 -6.04 -14.02
C ASP A 129 -1.16 -6.46 -15.20
N PRO A 130 -2.28 -7.14 -14.92
CA PRO A 130 -3.26 -7.52 -15.96
C PRO A 130 -3.90 -6.34 -16.72
N SER A 131 -3.76 -5.10 -16.22
CA SER A 131 -4.25 -3.87 -16.85
C SER A 131 -3.18 -3.16 -17.69
N GLY A 132 -1.98 -3.74 -17.81
CA GLY A 132 -0.87 -3.21 -18.60
C GLY A 132 -0.05 -2.12 -17.90
N HIS A 133 -0.31 -1.83 -16.63
CA HIS A 133 0.47 -0.84 -15.89
C HIS A 133 1.68 -1.50 -15.24
N ALA A 134 2.83 -0.83 -15.30
CA ALA A 134 4.07 -1.32 -14.71
C ALA A 134 3.96 -1.52 -13.19
N LEU A 135 4.56 -2.59 -12.68
CA LEU A 135 4.78 -2.83 -11.26
C LEU A 135 5.85 -1.87 -10.75
N SER A 136 5.53 -1.15 -9.67
CA SER A 136 6.46 -0.24 -9.00
C SER A 136 6.15 -0.12 -7.51
N SER A 137 7.16 0.20 -6.70
CA SER A 137 7.01 0.48 -5.27
C SER A 137 5.94 1.53 -4.98
N SER A 138 5.81 2.55 -5.84
CA SER A 138 4.78 3.59 -5.67
C SER A 138 3.36 3.03 -5.74
N ARG A 139 3.11 2.04 -6.60
CA ARG A 139 1.79 1.38 -6.71
C ARG A 139 1.53 0.40 -5.56
N ILE A 140 2.58 -0.26 -5.07
CA ILE A 140 2.51 -1.08 -3.85
C ILE A 140 2.15 -0.20 -2.65
N ARG A 141 2.87 0.92 -2.45
CA ARG A 141 2.57 1.90 -1.38
C ARG A 141 1.18 2.52 -1.52
N ALA A 142 0.74 2.80 -2.75
CA ALA A 142 -0.62 3.27 -3.02
C ALA A 142 -1.69 2.19 -2.74
N GLY A 143 -1.29 0.95 -2.47
CA GLY A 143 -2.19 -0.14 -2.13
C GLY A 143 -2.94 -0.72 -3.34
N VAL A 144 -2.41 -0.52 -4.54
CA VAL A 144 -3.05 -0.94 -5.81
C VAL A 144 -2.69 -2.39 -6.15
N VAL A 145 -1.41 -2.74 -6.01
CA VAL A 145 -0.86 -4.09 -6.29
C VAL A 145 -0.08 -4.62 -5.09
N ASP A 146 0.12 -5.93 -5.04
CA ASP A 146 1.10 -6.58 -4.17
C ASP A 146 2.52 -6.58 -4.78
N ARG A 147 3.44 -7.32 -4.16
CA ARG A 147 4.86 -7.38 -4.58
C ARG A 147 5.06 -8.23 -5.84
N GLU A 148 4.08 -9.04 -6.20
CA GLU A 148 4.08 -9.92 -7.35
C GLU A 148 3.50 -9.21 -8.57
N GLY A 149 2.69 -8.16 -8.34
CA GLY A 149 2.04 -7.35 -9.37
C GLY A 149 0.56 -7.64 -9.53
N ASP A 150 -0.02 -8.44 -8.63
CA ASP A 150 -1.44 -8.74 -8.62
C ASP A 150 -2.22 -7.61 -7.94
N LEU A 151 -3.38 -7.28 -8.50
CA LEU A 151 -4.24 -6.22 -7.98
C LEU A 151 -4.95 -6.68 -6.70
N TRP A 152 -4.95 -5.84 -5.66
CA TRP A 152 -5.70 -6.13 -4.44
C TRP A 152 -7.22 -6.19 -4.70
N LEU A 153 -7.71 -5.31 -5.59
CA LEU A 153 -9.09 -5.31 -6.06
C LEU A 153 -9.13 -4.90 -7.54
N GLY A 154 -9.31 -5.87 -8.45
CA GLY A 154 -9.28 -5.62 -9.89
C GLY A 154 -10.57 -5.03 -10.46
N GLU A 155 -10.52 -4.46 -11.67
CA GLU A 155 -11.67 -3.81 -12.33
C GLU A 155 -12.91 -4.71 -12.40
N ARG A 156 -12.72 -5.97 -12.81
CA ARG A 156 -13.82 -6.94 -12.92
C ARG A 156 -14.50 -7.22 -11.57
N GLU A 157 -13.76 -7.16 -10.48
CA GLU A 157 -14.29 -7.44 -9.14
C GLU A 157 -15.02 -6.24 -8.55
N GLN A 158 -14.62 -5.05 -8.96
CA GLN A 158 -15.28 -3.81 -8.58
C GLN A 158 -16.68 -3.72 -9.19
N GLU A 159 -16.90 -4.34 -10.35
CA GLU A 159 -18.21 -4.39 -11.00
C GLU A 159 -19.09 -5.59 -10.56
N ARG A 160 -18.60 -6.45 -9.66
CA ARG A 160 -19.37 -7.60 -9.16
C ARG A 160 -20.20 -7.25 -7.94
N LEU A 161 -21.44 -7.72 -7.92
CA LEU A 161 -22.21 -7.85 -6.69
C LEU A 161 -21.75 -9.11 -5.95
N GLN A 162 -21.33 -8.93 -4.70
CA GLN A 162 -20.80 -10.01 -3.87
C GLN A 162 -21.59 -10.14 -2.58
N ARG A 163 -22.03 -11.36 -2.25
CA ARG A 163 -22.75 -11.66 -1.02
C ARG A 163 -21.85 -12.35 -0.01
N MET A 164 -21.93 -11.88 1.23
CA MET A 164 -21.26 -12.51 2.35
C MET A 164 -21.91 -13.86 2.66
N PRO A 165 -21.16 -14.98 2.67
CA PRO A 165 -21.68 -16.26 3.13
C PRO A 165 -21.88 -16.24 4.66
N THR A 166 -22.89 -16.94 5.14
CA THR A 166 -23.20 -17.05 6.58
C THR A 166 -22.07 -17.69 7.41
N SER A 167 -21.16 -18.42 6.77
CA SER A 167 -19.98 -18.99 7.42
C SER A 167 -19.02 -17.92 7.97
N LEU A 168 -19.05 -16.69 7.43
CA LEU A 168 -18.17 -15.60 7.85
C LEU A 168 -18.70 -14.77 9.03
N ASP A 169 -19.94 -14.99 9.46
CA ASP A 169 -20.57 -14.23 10.54
C ASP A 169 -19.73 -14.24 11.84
N GLY A 170 -19.11 -15.38 12.15
CA GLY A 170 -18.29 -15.52 13.36
C GLY A 170 -16.94 -14.82 13.25
N GLU A 171 -16.32 -14.84 12.07
CA GLU A 171 -14.99 -14.25 11.84
C GLU A 171 -15.06 -12.72 11.83
N LEU A 172 -16.03 -12.14 11.12
CA LEU A 172 -16.17 -10.68 10.99
C LEU A 172 -16.64 -10.01 12.29
N LYS A 173 -17.27 -10.76 13.19
CA LYS A 173 -17.64 -10.26 14.54
C LYS A 173 -16.46 -10.13 15.49
N GLN A 174 -15.29 -10.70 15.15
CA GLN A 174 -14.09 -10.51 15.97
C GLN A 174 -13.40 -9.20 15.59
N PRO A 175 -12.94 -8.42 16.57
CA PRO A 175 -12.19 -7.20 16.28
C PRO A 175 -10.93 -7.56 15.50
N MET A 176 -10.79 -6.99 14.31
CA MET A 176 -9.65 -7.22 13.41
C MET A 176 -8.67 -6.06 13.54
N GLY A 177 -8.03 -5.94 14.70
CA GLY A 177 -7.11 -4.87 15.03
C GLY A 177 -6.99 -4.69 16.54
N ASP A 178 -6.39 -3.57 16.93
CA ASP A 178 -6.23 -3.22 18.33
C ASP A 178 -7.55 -2.64 18.85
N LEU A 179 -8.17 -3.35 19.79
CA LEU A 179 -9.44 -2.93 20.39
C LEU A 179 -9.20 -1.95 21.53
N PHE A 180 -9.64 -0.71 21.33
CA PHE A 180 -9.66 0.32 22.36
C PHE A 180 -11.03 0.34 23.04
N LYS A 181 -11.07 -0.17 24.27
CA LYS A 181 -12.30 -0.24 25.06
C LYS A 181 -12.70 1.15 25.54
N GLY A 182 -13.98 1.46 25.44
CA GLY A 182 -14.59 2.64 26.03
C GLY A 182 -16.04 2.35 26.39
N PRO A 183 -16.59 2.99 27.44
CA PRO A 183 -18.03 2.90 27.67
C PRO A 183 -18.77 3.48 26.47
N GLU A 184 -19.88 2.86 26.06
CA GLU A 184 -20.69 3.34 24.92
C GLU A 184 -21.11 4.80 25.09
N SER A 185 -21.24 5.27 26.33
CA SER A 185 -21.53 6.66 26.67
C SER A 185 -20.38 7.65 26.47
N LYS A 186 -19.13 7.20 26.22
CA LYS A 186 -17.96 8.07 25.97
C LYS A 186 -17.05 7.56 24.85
N PRO A 187 -17.52 7.46 23.59
CA PRO A 187 -16.74 6.97 22.45
C PRO A 187 -15.45 7.76 22.22
N ARG A 188 -15.46 9.07 22.48
CA ARG A 188 -14.31 9.98 22.36
C ARG A 188 -13.06 9.49 23.11
N LYS A 189 -13.21 8.83 24.27
CA LYS A 189 -12.05 8.30 25.01
C LYS A 189 -11.34 7.18 24.27
N ALA A 190 -12.11 6.27 23.66
CA ALA A 190 -11.56 5.16 22.88
C ALA A 190 -10.86 5.68 21.61
N ILE A 191 -11.49 6.66 20.92
CA ILE A 191 -10.89 7.29 19.73
C ILE A 191 -9.58 8.00 20.06
N LEU A 192 -9.53 8.80 21.12
CA LEU A 192 -8.28 9.48 21.50
C LEU A 192 -7.16 8.50 21.83
N ALA A 193 -7.47 7.38 22.50
CA ALA A 193 -6.50 6.34 22.79
C ALA A 193 -6.04 5.62 21.51
N ALA A 194 -6.96 5.30 20.60
CA ALA A 194 -6.65 4.72 19.31
C ALA A 194 -5.75 5.65 18.49
N MET A 195 -6.11 6.94 18.40
CA MET A 195 -5.32 7.93 17.67
C MET A 195 -3.93 8.13 18.24
N ALA A 196 -3.77 8.04 19.57
CA ALA A 196 -2.47 8.12 20.23
C ALA A 196 -1.58 6.89 19.99
N ALA A 197 -2.18 5.74 19.67
CA ALA A 197 -1.46 4.50 19.34
C ALA A 197 -1.18 4.34 17.84
N ALA A 198 -1.77 5.19 17.00
CA ALA A 198 -1.57 5.15 15.55
C ALA A 198 -0.15 5.57 15.15
N PRO A 199 0.35 5.11 13.99
CA PRO A 199 1.61 5.60 13.44
C PRO A 199 1.61 7.12 13.23
N ASP A 200 2.80 7.72 13.29
CA ASP A 200 2.98 9.15 12.98
C ASP A 200 2.64 9.44 11.51
N LEU A 201 1.75 10.42 11.29
CA LEU A 201 1.36 10.93 9.96
C LEU A 201 0.94 9.82 8.97
N PRO A 202 -0.14 9.05 9.23
CA PRO A 202 -0.60 8.05 8.28
C PRO A 202 -0.99 8.72 6.94
N PRO A 203 -0.92 8.00 5.81
CA PRO A 203 -1.34 8.55 4.51
C PRO A 203 -2.81 8.96 4.48
N LYS A 204 -3.66 8.20 5.15
CA LYS A 204 -5.11 8.43 5.24
C LYS A 204 -5.63 8.01 6.63
N TRP A 205 -6.55 8.78 7.18
CA TRP A 205 -7.43 8.43 8.28
C TRP A 205 -8.81 8.08 7.74
N VAL A 206 -9.30 6.88 8.04
CA VAL A 206 -10.64 6.43 7.65
C VAL A 206 -11.45 6.12 8.90
N GLY A 207 -12.65 6.68 9.01
CA GLY A 207 -13.62 6.34 10.04
C GLY A 207 -14.80 5.61 9.43
N VAL A 208 -15.19 4.47 10.00
CA VAL A 208 -16.35 3.70 9.57
C VAL A 208 -17.35 3.57 10.72
N GLY A 209 -18.60 3.95 10.42
CA GLY A 209 -19.73 4.01 11.32
C GLY A 209 -19.91 5.39 11.97
N ASP A 210 -21.16 5.79 12.14
CA ASP A 210 -21.59 7.12 12.58
C ASP A 210 -20.92 7.57 13.87
N VAL A 211 -20.94 6.72 14.90
CA VAL A 211 -20.33 7.01 16.21
C VAL A 211 -18.82 7.18 16.09
N THR A 212 -18.17 6.40 15.24
CA THR A 212 -16.71 6.48 15.01
C THR A 212 -16.37 7.80 14.35
N VAL A 213 -17.05 8.13 13.24
CA VAL A 213 -16.83 9.36 12.47
C VAL A 213 -17.09 10.58 13.35
N LYS A 214 -18.22 10.62 14.05
CA LYS A 214 -18.53 11.71 14.99
C LYS A 214 -17.46 11.87 16.06
N ALA A 215 -17.03 10.77 16.67
CA ALA A 215 -16.06 10.82 17.75
C ALA A 215 -14.65 11.24 17.27
N MET A 216 -14.31 11.02 15.99
CA MET A 216 -13.12 11.60 15.37
C MET A 216 -13.26 13.12 15.20
N LEU A 217 -14.40 13.59 14.69
CA LEU A 217 -14.71 15.03 14.56
C LEU A 217 -14.65 15.74 15.92
N ASP A 218 -15.26 15.16 16.96
CA ASP A 218 -15.23 15.67 18.35
C ASP A 218 -13.82 15.62 18.99
N ALA A 219 -12.92 14.81 18.44
CA ALA A 219 -11.51 14.77 18.80
C ALA A 219 -10.66 15.77 18.00
N GLY A 220 -11.27 16.54 17.09
CA GLY A 220 -10.59 17.52 16.24
C GLY A 220 -9.89 16.91 15.03
N ARG A 221 -10.30 15.71 14.60
CA ARG A 221 -9.79 15.05 13.38
C ARG A 221 -10.94 14.77 12.42
N VAL A 222 -10.97 15.51 11.32
CA VAL A 222 -11.78 15.14 10.15
C VAL A 222 -11.10 13.95 9.45
N PRO A 223 -11.77 12.80 9.28
CA PRO A 223 -11.19 11.69 8.55
C PRO A 223 -11.07 12.04 7.06
N ASP A 224 -10.03 11.54 6.38
CA ASP A 224 -9.92 11.64 4.92
C ASP A 224 -11.09 10.92 4.22
N LEU A 225 -11.61 9.85 4.84
CA LEU A 225 -12.85 9.19 4.44
C LEU A 225 -13.68 8.85 5.69
N GLY A 226 -14.86 9.44 5.82
CA GLY A 226 -15.89 9.00 6.76
C GLY A 226 -16.93 8.14 6.03
N VAL A 227 -17.20 6.93 6.48
CA VAL A 227 -18.27 6.07 5.93
C VAL A 227 -19.35 5.92 7.00
N ILE A 228 -20.58 6.28 6.67
CA ILE A 228 -21.73 6.26 7.59
C ILE A 228 -22.96 5.64 6.91
N ASP A 229 -23.91 5.10 7.67
CA ASP A 229 -25.20 4.60 7.15
C ASP A 229 -26.41 5.41 7.68
N GLY A 230 -26.17 6.39 8.55
CA GLY A 230 -27.21 7.22 9.17
C GLY A 230 -28.00 6.49 10.26
N MET A 231 -27.61 5.27 10.62
CA MET A 231 -28.23 4.45 11.65
C MET A 231 -27.24 4.15 12.79
N THR A 232 -27.75 3.94 14.01
CA THR A 232 -27.00 3.16 15.00
C THR A 232 -27.92 2.21 15.74
N GLN A 233 -27.51 0.95 15.84
CA GLN A 233 -28.25 -0.10 16.54
C GLN A 233 -29.71 -0.27 16.09
N ARG A 234 -29.98 -0.13 14.78
CA ARG A 234 -31.33 -0.32 14.16
C ARG A 234 -32.41 0.65 14.66
N THR A 235 -31.99 1.80 15.20
CA THR A 235 -32.84 2.95 15.49
C THR A 235 -32.25 4.17 14.79
N PRO A 236 -33.07 5.14 14.32
CA PRO A 236 -32.55 6.43 13.90
C PRO A 236 -31.68 6.99 15.02
N TRP A 237 -30.42 7.26 14.73
CA TRP A 237 -29.54 7.84 15.74
C TRP A 237 -30.09 9.23 16.08
N GLU A 238 -30.35 9.53 17.36
CA GLU A 238 -30.76 10.88 17.78
C GLU A 238 -29.72 11.95 17.41
N GLY A 239 -28.49 11.54 17.06
CA GLY A 239 -27.44 12.39 16.53
C GLY A 239 -27.24 12.32 15.01
N ALA A 240 -28.07 11.64 14.20
CA ALA A 240 -27.86 11.56 12.74
C ALA A 240 -27.75 12.95 12.08
N GLY A 241 -28.38 13.98 12.66
CA GLY A 241 -28.18 15.38 12.30
C GLY A 241 -26.94 16.08 12.89
N SER A 242 -25.96 15.34 13.42
CA SER A 242 -24.79 15.88 14.14
C SER A 242 -23.45 15.66 13.44
N ILE A 243 -23.44 14.92 12.32
CA ILE A 243 -22.36 14.96 11.34
C ILE A 243 -22.85 15.90 10.24
N ASP A 244 -22.28 17.09 10.17
CA ASP A 244 -22.63 18.05 9.13
C ASP A 244 -21.81 17.72 7.86
N PRO A 245 -22.43 17.39 6.72
CA PRO A 245 -21.70 17.18 5.47
C PRO A 245 -20.84 18.38 5.07
N ALA A 246 -21.14 19.60 5.55
CA ALA A 246 -20.31 20.78 5.33
C ALA A 246 -18.97 20.77 6.09
N GLU A 247 -18.76 19.86 7.04
CA GLU A 247 -17.44 19.58 7.63
C GLU A 247 -16.52 18.85 6.65
N PHE A 248 -17.06 18.36 5.52
CA PHE A 248 -16.33 17.63 4.49
C PHE A 248 -16.22 18.41 3.18
N ASP A 249 -15.10 18.23 2.47
CA ASP A 249 -14.85 18.83 1.16
C ASP A 249 -15.73 18.19 0.07
N HIS A 250 -16.01 16.89 0.22
CA HIS A 250 -16.84 16.10 -0.70
C HIS A 250 -17.88 15.28 0.06
N HIS A 251 -19.07 15.17 -0.52
CA HIS A 251 -20.14 14.29 -0.03
C HIS A 251 -20.56 13.36 -1.16
N LEU A 252 -20.44 12.06 -0.92
CA LEU A 252 -20.82 10.99 -1.82
C LEU A 252 -21.91 10.13 -1.18
N THR A 253 -22.76 9.55 -2.01
CA THR A 253 -23.75 8.56 -1.58
C THR A 253 -23.57 7.26 -2.36
N CYS A 254 -23.90 6.13 -1.75
CA CYS A 254 -23.93 4.83 -2.42
C CYS A 254 -25.00 3.90 -1.82
N VAL A 255 -25.43 2.89 -2.57
CA VAL A 255 -26.35 1.86 -2.07
C VAL A 255 -25.60 0.58 -1.74
N ASN A 256 -25.74 0.07 -0.52
CA ASN A 256 -25.15 -1.21 -0.11
C ASN A 256 -26.05 -1.99 0.86
N PRO A 257 -26.94 -2.87 0.36
CA PRO A 257 -27.84 -3.63 1.23
C PRO A 257 -27.10 -4.57 2.19
N ALA A 258 -27.80 -5.00 3.24
CA ALA A 258 -27.25 -5.85 4.28
C ALA A 258 -26.57 -7.13 3.75
N GLY A 259 -25.37 -7.42 4.25
CA GLY A 259 -24.57 -8.59 3.86
C GLY A 259 -24.07 -8.58 2.40
N LEU A 260 -24.12 -7.45 1.70
CA LEU A 260 -23.61 -7.30 0.34
C LEU A 260 -22.39 -6.37 0.29
N LEU A 261 -21.59 -6.55 -0.75
CA LEU A 261 -20.61 -5.59 -1.25
C LEU A 261 -20.99 -5.24 -2.68
N THR A 262 -21.70 -4.14 -2.85
CA THR A 262 -22.17 -3.66 -4.16
C THR A 262 -21.03 -3.06 -4.99
N PRO A 263 -21.18 -3.05 -6.33
CA PRO A 263 -20.29 -2.28 -7.20
C PRO A 263 -20.26 -0.79 -6.84
N ASP A 264 -21.40 -0.27 -6.39
CA ASP A 264 -21.55 1.13 -6.05
C ASP A 264 -20.71 1.54 -4.85
N LEU A 265 -20.75 0.77 -3.76
CA LEU A 265 -19.89 0.96 -2.60
C LEU A 265 -18.41 0.90 -2.99
N LYS A 266 -18.01 -0.11 -3.79
CA LYS A 266 -16.60 -0.28 -4.21
C LYS A 266 -16.08 0.88 -5.04
N ARG A 267 -16.90 1.40 -5.95
CA ARG A 267 -16.55 2.55 -6.79
C ARG A 267 -16.45 3.82 -5.96
N LYS A 268 -17.42 4.06 -5.08
CA LYS A 268 -17.48 5.25 -4.22
C LYS A 268 -16.38 5.28 -3.17
N VAL A 269 -15.99 4.14 -2.60
CA VAL A 269 -14.80 4.05 -1.74
C VAL A 269 -13.53 4.38 -2.53
N ARG A 270 -13.37 3.89 -3.76
CA ARG A 270 -12.20 4.27 -4.58
C ARG A 270 -12.16 5.75 -4.89
N GLU A 271 -13.30 6.30 -5.34
CA GLU A 271 -13.45 7.72 -5.63
C GLU A 271 -13.08 8.57 -4.41
N ALA A 272 -13.63 8.24 -3.24
CA ALA A 272 -13.35 8.94 -2.00
C ALA A 272 -11.87 8.88 -1.57
N LEU A 273 -11.23 7.72 -1.70
CA LEU A 273 -9.80 7.56 -1.35
C LEU A 273 -8.87 8.31 -2.32
N ALA A 274 -9.30 8.47 -3.57
CA ALA A 274 -8.54 9.19 -4.61
C ALA A 274 -8.72 10.72 -4.53
N ASN A 275 -9.80 11.21 -3.91
CA ASN A 275 -10.06 12.63 -3.78
C ASN A 275 -8.95 13.35 -2.98
N HIS A 276 -8.67 14.58 -3.42
CA HIS A 276 -7.97 15.57 -2.61
C HIS A 276 -8.95 16.17 -1.62
N GLY A 277 -8.54 16.30 -0.36
CA GLY A 277 -9.43 16.69 0.73
C GLY A 277 -10.07 15.48 1.41
N ASN A 278 -11.01 15.76 2.30
CA ASN A 278 -11.77 14.74 3.04
C ASN A 278 -13.13 14.47 2.37
N THR A 279 -13.61 13.23 2.47
CA THR A 279 -14.88 12.81 1.86
C THR A 279 -15.77 12.14 2.88
N LEU A 280 -17.04 12.55 2.94
CA LEU A 280 -18.10 11.80 3.61
C LEU A 280 -18.78 10.89 2.58
N LEU A 281 -18.83 9.60 2.85
CA LEU A 281 -19.57 8.60 2.10
C LEU A 281 -20.76 8.11 2.92
N GLU A 282 -21.96 8.47 2.50
CA GLU A 282 -23.20 8.04 3.11
C GLU A 282 -23.77 6.82 2.37
N VAL A 283 -24.01 5.75 3.12
CA VAL A 283 -24.40 4.43 2.61
C VAL A 283 -25.89 4.23 2.86
N GLU A 284 -26.68 4.13 1.80
CA GLU A 284 -28.03 3.61 1.87
C GLU A 284 -27.98 2.09 2.05
N GLY A 285 -28.03 1.61 3.29
CA GLY A 285 -27.95 0.19 3.65
C GLY A 285 -27.07 -0.06 4.87
N GLU A 286 -26.07 -0.95 4.76
CA GLU A 286 -25.10 -1.26 5.83
C GLU A 286 -23.67 -0.92 5.40
N GLU A 287 -22.91 -0.29 6.29
CA GLU A 287 -21.48 0.03 6.15
C GLU A 287 -20.54 -1.01 6.78
N ASP A 288 -21.07 -2.00 7.51
CA ASP A 288 -20.34 -3.02 8.26
C ASP A 288 -19.23 -3.74 7.44
N LEU A 289 -19.46 -3.95 6.14
CA LEU A 289 -18.51 -4.63 5.25
C LEU A 289 -17.55 -3.67 4.51
N ALA A 290 -17.78 -2.36 4.60
CA ALA A 290 -16.93 -1.34 4.00
C ALA A 290 -15.45 -1.45 4.40
N PRO A 291 -15.06 -1.82 5.64
CA PRO A 291 -13.65 -1.97 6.02
C PRO A 291 -12.87 -2.95 5.13
N ILE A 292 -13.50 -4.00 4.61
CA ILE A 292 -12.85 -4.95 3.67
C ILE A 292 -12.42 -4.21 2.41
N VAL A 293 -13.34 -3.46 1.80
CA VAL A 293 -13.10 -2.69 0.57
C VAL A 293 -12.11 -1.56 0.81
N VAL A 294 -12.24 -0.84 1.93
CA VAL A 294 -11.32 0.22 2.34
C VAL A 294 -9.91 -0.32 2.48
N HIS A 295 -9.69 -1.42 3.19
CA HIS A 295 -8.35 -1.99 3.33
C HIS A 295 -7.76 -2.41 1.98
N LEU A 296 -8.55 -3.00 1.08
CA LEU A 296 -8.09 -3.38 -0.25
C LEU A 296 -7.65 -2.18 -1.11
N LEU A 297 -8.33 -1.03 -0.98
CA LEU A 297 -8.07 0.15 -1.82
C LEU A 297 -7.18 1.22 -1.18
N ALA A 298 -7.08 1.27 0.15
CA ALA A 298 -6.34 2.33 0.84
C ALA A 298 -4.82 2.16 0.68
N PRO A 299 -4.04 3.26 0.65
CA PRO A 299 -2.59 3.20 0.70
C PRO A 299 -2.06 2.44 1.92
N LEU A 300 -0.89 1.81 1.79
CA LEU A 300 -0.19 1.17 2.90
C LEU A 300 0.16 2.21 3.97
N GLY A 301 -0.05 1.86 5.24
CA GLY A 301 0.10 2.74 6.40
C GLY A 301 -1.15 3.54 6.77
N SER A 302 -2.23 3.47 5.98
CA SER A 302 -3.50 4.15 6.31
C SER A 302 -4.10 3.57 7.60
N VAL A 303 -4.74 4.43 8.39
CA VAL A 303 -5.38 4.05 9.66
C VAL A 303 -6.89 4.00 9.46
N ILE A 304 -7.47 2.83 9.73
CA ILE A 304 -8.90 2.60 9.67
C ILE A 304 -9.39 2.42 11.11
N LEU A 305 -10.33 3.28 11.51
CA LEU A 305 -11.06 3.17 12.76
C LEU A 305 -12.48 2.71 12.45
N TYR A 306 -12.95 1.69 13.16
CA TYR A 306 -14.33 1.24 13.01
C TYR A 306 -14.91 0.77 14.34
N GLY A 307 -16.23 0.91 14.48
CA GLY A 307 -16.95 0.55 15.68
C GLY A 307 -16.98 -0.96 15.91
N GLN A 308 -16.87 -1.38 17.16
CA GLN A 308 -17.13 -2.75 17.57
C GLN A 308 -18.28 -2.75 18.59
N PRO A 309 -19.48 -3.24 18.21
CA PRO A 309 -20.67 -3.22 19.05
C PRO A 309 -20.41 -3.76 20.46
N GLY A 310 -20.79 -3.00 21.49
CA GLY A 310 -20.63 -3.37 22.91
C GLY A 310 -19.20 -3.45 23.43
N LYS A 311 -18.17 -3.14 22.61
CA LYS A 311 -16.76 -3.33 22.99
C LYS A 311 -15.90 -2.07 22.88
N GLY A 312 -16.16 -1.19 21.92
CA GLY A 312 -15.40 0.05 21.72
C GLY A 312 -15.06 0.32 20.26
N VAL A 313 -13.85 0.81 19.99
CA VAL A 313 -13.35 1.10 18.64
C VAL A 313 -12.15 0.21 18.33
N VAL A 314 -12.10 -0.30 17.11
CA VAL A 314 -10.94 -1.03 16.59
C VAL A 314 -10.09 -0.10 15.75
N LEU A 315 -8.79 -0.09 16.02
CA LEU A 315 -7.79 0.50 15.15
C LEU A 315 -7.14 -0.59 14.30
N ARG A 316 -7.10 -0.39 12.99
CA ARG A 316 -6.32 -1.24 12.10
C ARG A 316 -5.52 -0.40 11.11
N VAL A 317 -4.21 -0.62 11.09
CA VAL A 317 -3.31 -0.08 10.06
C VAL A 317 -3.38 -0.99 8.83
N THR A 318 -3.53 -0.39 7.64
CA THR A 318 -3.44 -1.12 6.36
C THR A 318 -1.98 -1.46 6.07
N ASP A 319 -1.58 -2.68 6.36
CA ASP A 319 -0.33 -3.30 5.88
C ASP A 319 -0.62 -4.39 4.83
N GLU A 320 0.42 -4.95 4.22
CA GLU A 320 0.29 -6.01 3.22
C GLU A 320 -0.44 -7.25 3.78
N ALA A 321 -0.22 -7.59 5.05
CA ALA A 321 -0.90 -8.70 5.71
C ALA A 321 -2.41 -8.46 5.89
N THR A 322 -2.80 -7.22 6.21
CA THR A 322 -4.19 -6.79 6.33
C THR A 322 -4.89 -6.81 4.98
N LYS A 323 -4.22 -6.32 3.92
CA LYS A 323 -4.72 -6.42 2.55
C LYS A 323 -4.91 -7.87 2.11
N ALA A 324 -3.91 -8.73 2.34
CA ALA A 324 -3.99 -10.16 2.05
C ALA A 324 -5.13 -10.84 2.81
N ARG A 325 -5.39 -10.42 4.05
CA ARG A 325 -6.54 -10.94 4.81
C ARG A 325 -7.87 -10.46 4.24
N ALA A 326 -8.01 -9.17 3.94
CA ALA A 326 -9.22 -8.63 3.32
C ALA A 326 -9.49 -9.29 1.96
N ARG A 327 -8.44 -9.57 1.18
CA ARG A 327 -8.50 -10.30 -0.08
C ARG A 327 -9.05 -11.72 0.12
N ARG A 328 -8.48 -12.48 1.05
CA ARG A 328 -8.96 -13.83 1.39
C ARG A 328 -10.42 -13.84 1.85
N ILE A 329 -10.84 -12.84 2.64
CA ILE A 329 -12.23 -12.70 3.06
C ILE A 329 -13.11 -12.45 1.83
N LEU A 330 -12.72 -11.53 0.95
CA LEU A 330 -13.47 -11.22 -0.26
C LEU A 330 -13.57 -12.41 -1.23
N ASP A 331 -12.54 -13.26 -1.29
CA ASP A 331 -12.52 -14.49 -2.11
C ASP A 331 -13.57 -15.52 -1.67
N LEU A 332 -14.02 -15.46 -0.41
CA LEU A 332 -15.07 -16.32 0.12
C LEU A 332 -16.48 -15.80 -0.22
N PHE A 333 -16.62 -14.57 -0.70
CA PHE A 333 -17.92 -14.02 -1.07
C PHE A 333 -18.44 -14.70 -2.34
N THR A 334 -19.72 -15.04 -2.35
CA THR A 334 -20.35 -15.59 -3.56
C THR A 334 -20.70 -14.45 -4.50
N THR A 335 -20.41 -14.63 -5.79
CA THR A 335 -20.88 -13.70 -6.82
C THR A 335 -22.32 -14.08 -7.16
N GLU A 336 -23.26 -13.15 -7.00
CA GLU A 336 -24.60 -13.37 -7.56
C GLU A 336 -24.49 -13.20 -9.07
N VAL A 337 -24.55 -14.33 -9.79
CA VAL A 337 -24.81 -14.29 -11.23
C VAL A 337 -26.28 -13.91 -11.34
N GLY A 338 -26.57 -12.70 -11.83
CA GLY A 338 -27.94 -12.28 -12.08
C GLY A 338 -28.67 -13.32 -12.91
N GLU A 339 -29.83 -13.76 -12.44
CA GLU A 339 -30.84 -14.42 -13.27
C GLU A 339 -31.34 -13.46 -14.36
#